data_AF-A0A1Q7JAX0-F1
#
_entry.id   AF-A0A1Q7JAX0-F1
#
_cell.length_a   1.000
_cell.length_b   1.000
_cell.length_c   1.000
_cell.angle_alpha   90.00
_cell.angle_beta   90.00
_cell.angle_gamma   90.00
#
_symmetry.space_group_name_H-M   'P 1'
#
loop_
_entity.id
_entity.type
_entity.pdbx_description
1 polymer ?
#
loop_
_entity_poly.entity_id
_entity_poly.type
_entity_poly.pdbx_seq_one_letter_code
_entity_poly.pdbx_strand_id
1 'polypeptide(L)'
;MQAQIAVDNSASGTVYKGLAIASTTTGDFLYASDFHHGRVDVFNSAFVAVQIPGAFTDSALPAGYAPFGIQNIGGTIYVTYALQDSDAHDDVAGVGHGFVDAYDTAGNLLRRVASRGRLNSPWGLAQAPASFGFFAGDLLVGNFGDGKINAFDLAKAQGRGEAQQRGQLHSSSGAPLRIDGLWSLQFGNGGSADVSKDTLFFTAGPGGEHHGLFGTIVPAPPPAR
;
A
#
# COMPACT_ATOMS: atom_id res chain seq x y z
N MET A 1 26.34 6.32 -10.96
CA MET A 1 25.67 5.11 -10.43
C MET A 1 25.17 4.30 -11.62
N GLN A 2 25.42 3.00 -11.65
CA GLN A 2 24.82 2.07 -12.61
C GLN A 2 23.76 1.25 -11.87
N ALA A 3 22.64 0.98 -12.53
CA ALA A 3 21.65 0.03 -12.01
C ALA A 3 22.25 -1.39 -12.05
N GLN A 4 21.92 -2.21 -11.05
CA GLN A 4 22.35 -3.60 -10.96
C GLN A 4 21.14 -4.49 -10.69
N ILE A 5 21.13 -5.68 -11.30
CA ILE A 5 20.15 -6.72 -10.97
C ILE A 5 20.67 -7.43 -9.72
N ALA A 6 19.93 -7.32 -8.63
CA ALA A 6 20.28 -7.97 -7.37
C ALA A 6 19.73 -9.41 -7.27
N VAL A 7 18.52 -9.64 -7.77
CA VAL A 7 17.83 -10.94 -7.85
C VAL A 7 17.14 -11.03 -9.20
N ASP A 8 17.32 -12.15 -9.90
CA ASP A 8 16.65 -12.43 -11.17
C ASP A 8 15.74 -13.67 -11.03
N ASN A 9 14.44 -13.41 -10.86
CA ASN A 9 13.39 -14.42 -10.83
C ASN A 9 12.49 -14.35 -12.08
N SER A 10 12.97 -13.74 -13.17
CA SER A 10 12.18 -13.60 -14.41
C SER A 10 11.83 -14.96 -15.03
N ALA A 11 12.73 -15.95 -14.93
CA ALA A 11 12.52 -17.30 -15.43
C ALA A 11 11.42 -18.07 -14.69
N SER A 12 11.08 -17.68 -13.45
CA SER A 12 9.97 -18.27 -12.70
C SER A 12 8.64 -17.53 -12.92
N GLY A 13 8.60 -16.49 -13.76
CA GLY A 13 7.38 -15.70 -13.99
C GLY A 13 7.00 -14.79 -12.83
N THR A 14 7.92 -14.51 -11.90
CA THR A 14 7.67 -13.63 -10.76
C THR A 14 7.33 -12.22 -11.22
N VAL A 15 6.28 -11.64 -10.62
CA VAL A 15 5.82 -10.27 -10.89
C VAL A 15 5.86 -9.46 -9.60
N TYR A 16 6.95 -8.73 -9.39
CA TYR A 16 7.08 -7.86 -8.22
C TYR A 16 6.32 -6.55 -8.42
N LYS A 17 5.28 -6.32 -7.61
CA LYS A 17 4.42 -5.12 -7.71
C LYS A 17 4.79 -4.02 -6.70
N GLY A 18 5.52 -4.34 -5.64
CA GLY A 18 5.88 -3.40 -4.57
C GLY A 18 7.04 -3.90 -3.69
N LEU A 19 7.70 -2.96 -3.02
CA LEU A 19 8.85 -3.21 -2.16
C LEU A 19 8.72 -2.45 -0.84
N ALA A 20 9.12 -3.09 0.26
CA ALA A 20 9.29 -2.45 1.56
C ALA A 20 10.63 -2.85 2.18
N ILE A 21 11.22 -1.97 2.99
CA ILE A 21 12.45 -2.24 3.74
C ILE A 21 12.15 -2.15 5.22
N ALA A 22 12.69 -3.06 6.02
CA ALA A 22 12.69 -2.95 7.48
C ALA A 22 14.06 -3.28 8.07
N SER A 23 14.52 -2.41 8.95
CA SER A 23 15.63 -2.69 9.86
C SER A 23 15.09 -3.34 11.12
N THR A 24 15.55 -4.54 11.41
CA THR A 24 15.15 -5.33 12.58
C THR A 24 16.35 -5.57 13.49
N THR A 25 16.12 -6.13 14.68
CA THR A 25 17.21 -6.57 15.56
C THR A 25 18.06 -7.70 14.96
N THR A 26 17.52 -8.43 13.98
CA THR A 26 18.19 -9.53 13.28
C THR A 26 18.82 -9.14 11.95
N GLY A 27 18.69 -7.87 11.53
CA GLY A 27 19.23 -7.35 10.28
C GLY A 27 18.22 -6.58 9.43
N ASP A 28 18.70 -6.07 8.30
CA ASP A 28 17.87 -5.39 7.31
C ASP A 28 17.28 -6.40 6.33
N PHE A 29 15.99 -6.24 6.05
CA PHE A 29 15.25 -7.07 5.11
C PHE A 29 14.53 -6.23 4.06
N LEU A 30 14.51 -6.74 2.83
CA LEU A 30 13.70 -6.28 1.71
C LEU A 30 12.53 -7.27 1.53
N TYR A 31 11.31 -6.74 1.55
CA TYR A 31 10.08 -7.50 1.30
C TYR A 31 9.56 -7.12 -0.07
N ALA A 32 9.23 -8.10 -0.90
CA ALA A 32 8.77 -7.90 -2.26
C ALA A 32 7.43 -8.62 -2.48
N SER A 33 6.42 -7.91 -2.96
CA SER A 33 5.12 -8.52 -3.29
C SER A 33 5.20 -9.25 -4.63
N ASP A 34 5.41 -10.57 -4.60
CA ASP A 34 5.32 -11.45 -5.78
C ASP A 34 3.84 -11.72 -6.07
N PHE A 35 3.26 -10.86 -6.90
CA PHE A 35 1.85 -10.90 -7.23
C PHE A 35 1.50 -12.20 -7.93
N HIS A 36 2.31 -12.64 -8.91
CA HIS A 36 2.04 -13.86 -9.69
C HIS A 36 1.87 -15.10 -8.83
N HIS A 37 2.77 -15.27 -7.86
CA HIS A 37 2.73 -16.43 -6.99
C HIS A 37 1.93 -16.24 -5.70
N GLY A 38 1.32 -15.06 -5.50
CA GLY A 38 0.50 -14.79 -4.32
C GLY A 38 1.27 -14.81 -3.00
N ARG A 39 2.54 -14.38 -2.98
CA ARG A 39 3.39 -14.40 -1.79
C ARG A 39 4.23 -13.14 -1.63
N VAL A 40 4.76 -12.93 -0.42
CA VAL A 40 5.80 -11.93 -0.17
C VAL A 40 7.14 -12.65 -0.11
N ASP A 41 8.04 -12.30 -1.03
CA ASP A 41 9.44 -12.74 -0.97
C ASP A 41 10.23 -11.85 -0.02
N VAL A 42 11.10 -12.46 0.78
CA VAL A 42 11.96 -11.75 1.75
C VAL A 42 13.41 -11.98 1.39
N PHE A 43 14.20 -10.90 1.37
CA PHE A 43 15.63 -10.94 1.12
C PHE A 43 16.38 -10.22 2.24
N ASN A 44 17.55 -10.73 2.63
CA ASN A 44 18.43 -10.02 3.57
C ASN A 44 19.22 -8.90 2.87
N SER A 45 20.08 -8.20 3.62
CA SER A 45 20.94 -7.12 3.10
C SER A 45 21.92 -7.54 1.99
N ALA A 46 22.17 -8.85 1.81
CA ALA A 46 22.96 -9.39 0.71
C ALA A 46 22.10 -9.89 -0.46
N PHE A 47 20.80 -9.55 -0.47
CA PHE A 47 19.80 -10.01 -1.43
C PHE A 47 19.63 -11.53 -1.51
N VAL A 48 20.03 -12.25 -0.45
CA VAL A 48 19.80 -13.69 -0.33
C VAL A 48 18.39 -13.92 0.19
N ALA A 49 17.64 -14.79 -0.49
CA ALA A 49 16.28 -15.15 -0.10
C ALA A 49 16.24 -15.74 1.31
N VAL A 50 15.29 -15.29 2.11
CA VAL A 50 15.04 -15.73 3.49
C VAL A 50 13.71 -16.45 3.50
N GLN A 51 13.75 -17.75 3.76
CA GLN A 51 12.55 -18.57 3.82
C GLN A 51 11.97 -18.54 5.23
N ILE A 52 10.74 -18.04 5.36
CA ILE A 52 10.01 -17.99 6.63
C ILE A 52 8.68 -18.72 6.43
N PRO A 53 8.59 -20.02 6.78
CA PRO A 53 7.38 -20.81 6.55
C PRO A 53 6.14 -20.18 7.19
N GLY A 54 5.10 -19.95 6.38
CA GLY A 54 3.83 -19.37 6.85
C GLY A 54 3.84 -17.85 7.05
N ALA A 55 4.96 -17.17 6.84
CA ALA A 55 5.02 -15.71 6.88
C ALA A 55 4.17 -15.07 5.78
N PHE A 56 3.60 -13.91 6.07
CA PHE A 56 2.78 -13.11 5.16
C PHE A 56 1.58 -13.90 4.58
N THR A 57 0.99 -14.77 5.40
CA THR A 57 -0.21 -15.52 5.03
C THR A 57 -1.40 -15.08 5.86
N ASP A 58 -2.58 -15.08 5.24
CA ASP A 58 -3.86 -14.95 5.93
C ASP A 58 -4.81 -16.04 5.41
N SER A 59 -5.11 -17.02 6.27
CA SER A 59 -6.01 -18.13 5.95
C SER A 59 -7.47 -17.71 5.64
N ALA A 60 -7.86 -16.49 6.02
CA ALA A 60 -9.17 -15.92 5.74
C ALA A 60 -9.18 -15.06 4.47
N LEU A 61 -8.05 -14.88 3.79
CA LEU A 61 -7.99 -14.24 2.49
C LEU A 61 -8.60 -15.17 1.42
N PRO A 62 -9.60 -14.71 0.64
CA PRO A 62 -10.17 -15.53 -0.43
C PRO A 62 -9.14 -15.88 -1.50
N ALA A 63 -9.29 -17.05 -2.11
CA ALA A 63 -8.48 -17.45 -3.26
C ALA A 63 -8.54 -16.42 -4.40
N GLY A 64 -7.45 -16.27 -5.13
CA GLY A 64 -7.29 -15.32 -6.24
C GLY A 64 -6.84 -13.92 -5.83
N TYR A 65 -6.69 -13.63 -4.53
CA TYR A 65 -6.11 -12.37 -4.06
C TYR A 65 -4.62 -12.55 -3.75
N ALA A 66 -3.79 -11.62 -4.22
CA ALA A 66 -2.34 -11.68 -4.09
C ALA A 66 -1.75 -10.34 -3.60
N PRO A 67 -0.58 -10.34 -2.90
CA PRO A 67 0.10 -9.12 -2.45
C PRO A 67 0.36 -8.16 -3.62
N PHE A 68 -0.12 -6.92 -3.50
CA PHE A 68 -0.02 -5.92 -4.57
C PHE A 68 0.90 -4.77 -4.14
N GLY A 69 0.48 -3.97 -3.15
CA GLY A 69 1.29 -2.96 -2.48
C GLY A 69 1.82 -3.44 -1.12
N ILE A 70 2.95 -2.90 -0.69
CA ILE A 70 3.59 -3.24 0.59
C ILE A 70 4.35 -2.04 1.14
N GLN A 71 4.23 -1.79 2.45
CA GLN A 71 4.95 -0.70 3.13
C GLN A 71 5.26 -1.05 4.59
N ASN A 72 6.42 -0.64 5.08
CA ASN A 72 6.78 -0.64 6.48
C ASN A 72 6.44 0.71 7.12
N ILE A 73 5.43 0.72 7.99
CA ILE A 73 4.97 1.92 8.68
C ILE A 73 5.12 1.67 10.19
N GLY A 74 6.06 2.40 10.80
CA GLY A 74 6.30 2.31 12.25
C GLY A 74 6.72 0.92 12.74
N GLY A 75 7.36 0.11 11.89
CA GLY A 75 7.77 -1.26 12.23
C GLY A 75 6.69 -2.33 11.99
N THR A 76 5.52 -1.94 11.45
CA THR A 76 4.47 -2.85 10.98
C THR A 76 4.51 -2.91 9.47
N ILE A 77 4.50 -4.12 8.90
CA ILE A 77 4.42 -4.34 7.46
C ILE A 77 2.95 -4.40 7.06
N TYR A 78 2.48 -3.38 6.36
CA TYR A 78 1.15 -3.36 5.75
C TYR A 78 1.26 -3.92 4.33
N VAL A 79 0.42 -4.90 4.01
CA VAL A 79 0.32 -5.50 2.68
C VAL A 79 -1.10 -5.29 2.18
N THR A 80 -1.23 -4.73 0.98
CA THR A 80 -2.50 -4.70 0.27
C THR A 80 -2.60 -5.91 -0.64
N TYR A 81 -3.82 -6.40 -0.85
CA TYR A 81 -4.08 -7.53 -1.73
C TYR A 81 -5.08 -7.12 -2.81
N ALA A 82 -4.76 -7.43 -4.07
CA ALA A 82 -5.64 -7.22 -5.21
C ALA A 82 -6.06 -8.55 -5.83
N LEU A 83 -7.22 -8.58 -6.48
CA LEU A 83 -7.71 -9.76 -7.20
C LEU A 83 -6.88 -9.94 -8.47
N GLN A 84 -6.38 -11.15 -8.73
CA GLN A 84 -5.62 -11.48 -9.93
C GLN A 84 -6.53 -11.73 -11.13
N ASP A 85 -6.03 -11.43 -12.33
CA ASP A 85 -6.56 -11.93 -13.59
C ASP A 85 -6.26 -13.44 -13.76
N SER A 86 -6.69 -14.01 -14.89
CA SER A 86 -6.49 -15.44 -15.17
C SER A 86 -5.01 -15.83 -15.31
N ASP A 87 -4.17 -14.88 -15.69
CA ASP A 87 -2.75 -15.09 -15.96
C ASP A 87 -1.90 -14.81 -14.71
N ALA A 88 -2.55 -14.38 -13.61
CA ALA A 88 -1.91 -13.93 -12.40
C ALA A 88 -0.87 -12.82 -12.66
N HIS A 89 -1.03 -12.03 -13.71
CA HIS A 89 -0.07 -11.00 -14.09
C HIS A 89 -0.52 -9.62 -13.61
N ASP A 90 -1.80 -9.30 -13.84
CA ASP A 90 -2.39 -8.01 -13.52
C ASP A 90 -3.61 -8.15 -12.61
N ASP A 91 -3.96 -7.02 -11.99
CA ASP A 91 -5.11 -6.95 -11.13
C ASP A 91 -6.42 -6.83 -11.93
N VAL A 92 -7.48 -7.41 -11.39
CA VAL A 92 -8.85 -7.16 -11.82
C VAL A 92 -9.42 -6.03 -10.98
N ALA A 93 -9.22 -4.79 -11.43
CA ALA A 93 -9.80 -3.61 -10.77
C ALA A 93 -11.33 -3.71 -10.63
N GLY A 94 -11.84 -3.26 -9.49
CA GLY A 94 -13.26 -3.24 -9.16
C GLY A 94 -13.54 -2.85 -7.72
N VAL A 95 -14.70 -2.23 -7.47
CA VAL A 95 -15.12 -1.92 -6.09
C VAL A 95 -15.30 -3.21 -5.31
N GLY A 96 -14.64 -3.31 -4.16
CA GLY A 96 -14.62 -4.50 -3.32
C GLY A 96 -13.56 -5.53 -3.71
N HIS A 97 -12.74 -5.23 -4.72
CA HIS A 97 -11.60 -6.06 -5.13
C HIS A 97 -10.34 -5.61 -4.38
N GLY A 98 -10.36 -5.78 -3.06
CA GLY A 98 -9.16 -5.52 -2.29
C GLY A 98 -9.25 -5.90 -0.83
N PHE A 99 -8.09 -6.12 -0.23
CA PHE A 99 -7.91 -6.31 1.21
C PHE A 99 -6.64 -5.56 1.65
N VAL A 100 -6.51 -5.35 2.95
CA VAL A 100 -5.29 -4.84 3.58
C VAL A 100 -5.05 -5.62 4.86
N ASP A 101 -3.86 -6.16 5.03
CA ASP A 101 -3.40 -6.83 6.25
C ASP A 101 -2.21 -6.10 6.86
N ALA A 102 -2.05 -6.28 8.16
CA ALA A 102 -0.91 -5.82 8.94
C ALA A 102 -0.16 -7.02 9.50
N TYR A 103 1.15 -7.05 9.29
CA TYR A 103 2.08 -8.07 9.77
C TYR A 103 3.18 -7.43 10.62
N ASP A 104 3.80 -8.22 11.50
CA ASP A 104 5.11 -7.84 12.03
C ASP A 104 6.21 -8.07 10.97
N THR A 105 7.45 -7.71 11.31
CA THR A 105 8.61 -7.87 10.41
C THR A 105 9.05 -9.33 10.23
N ALA A 106 8.57 -10.26 11.07
CA ALA A 106 8.76 -11.69 10.86
C ALA A 106 7.67 -12.29 9.95
N GLY A 107 6.68 -11.48 9.53
CA GLY A 107 5.57 -11.88 8.69
C GLY A 107 4.43 -12.57 9.44
N ASN A 108 4.36 -12.46 10.77
CA ASN A 108 3.20 -12.93 11.51
C ASN A 108 2.03 -11.97 11.29
N LEU A 109 0.85 -12.50 10.95
CA LEU A 109 -0.36 -11.70 10.80
C LEU A 109 -0.76 -11.09 12.14
N LEU A 110 -0.77 -9.76 12.22
CA LEU A 110 -1.26 -9.02 13.38
C LEU A 110 -2.76 -8.82 13.28
N ARG A 111 -3.26 -8.42 12.10
CA ARG A 111 -4.69 -8.29 11.81
C ARG A 111 -5.00 -8.11 10.32
N ARG A 112 -6.23 -8.47 9.95
CA ARG A 112 -6.92 -7.88 8.80
C ARG A 112 -7.27 -6.43 9.11
N VAL A 113 -6.76 -5.49 8.31
CA VAL A 113 -7.02 -4.05 8.45
C VAL A 113 -8.33 -3.66 7.77
N ALA A 114 -8.56 -4.14 6.56
CA ALA A 114 -9.77 -3.83 5.80
C ALA A 114 -10.09 -4.91 4.77
N SER A 115 -11.38 -5.21 4.60
CA SER A 115 -11.89 -6.15 3.59
C SER A 115 -12.86 -5.49 2.63
N ARG A 116 -12.59 -5.60 1.33
CA ARG A 116 -13.50 -5.21 0.25
C ARG A 116 -13.99 -3.77 0.40
N GLY A 117 -15.31 -3.55 0.33
CA GLY A 117 -15.92 -2.23 0.46
C GLY A 117 -15.43 -1.28 -0.62
N ARG A 118 -14.81 -0.17 -0.21
CA ARG A 118 -14.27 0.84 -1.12
C ARG A 118 -12.89 0.53 -1.69
N LEU A 119 -12.27 -0.59 -1.28
CA LEU A 119 -10.99 -1.02 -1.84
C LEU A 119 -11.18 -1.47 -3.29
N ASN A 120 -10.29 -1.01 -4.16
CA ASN A 120 -10.30 -1.29 -5.59
C ASN A 120 -8.85 -1.37 -6.07
N SER A 121 -8.32 -2.58 -6.12
CA SER A 121 -6.89 -2.85 -6.32
C SER A 121 -6.01 -1.93 -5.46
N PRO A 122 -6.13 -1.99 -4.13
CA PRO A 122 -5.38 -1.10 -3.23
C PRO A 122 -3.88 -1.32 -3.39
N TRP A 123 -3.09 -0.25 -3.51
CA TRP A 123 -1.63 -0.33 -3.65
C TRP A 123 -0.93 0.64 -2.69
N GLY A 124 -1.21 1.94 -2.80
CA GLY A 124 -0.55 2.97 -2.01
C GLY A 124 -0.92 2.90 -0.53
N LEU A 125 0.08 3.01 0.35
CA LEU A 125 -0.07 2.97 1.80
C LEU A 125 0.73 4.09 2.44
N ALA A 126 0.08 4.93 3.25
CA ALA A 126 0.77 5.94 4.06
C ALA A 126 0.00 6.23 5.35
N GLN A 127 0.69 6.37 6.48
CA GLN A 127 0.04 6.85 7.70
C GLN A 127 0.04 8.37 7.74
N ALA A 128 -1.14 8.94 7.91
CA ALA A 128 -1.33 10.37 8.02
C ALA A 128 -0.70 10.92 9.31
N PRO A 129 0.03 12.05 9.26
CA PRO A 129 0.53 12.69 10.45
C PRO A 129 -0.62 13.21 11.32
N ALA A 130 -0.33 13.49 12.59
CA ALA A 130 -1.30 14.03 13.55
C ALA A 130 -1.89 15.39 13.13
N SER A 131 -1.24 16.09 12.21
CA SER A 131 -1.63 17.39 11.66
C SER A 131 -2.45 17.31 10.37
N PHE A 132 -2.74 16.11 9.85
CA PHE A 132 -3.48 15.91 8.58
C PHE A 132 -5.01 16.08 8.70
N GLY A 133 -5.45 17.05 9.50
CA GLY A 133 -6.85 17.42 9.66
C GLY A 133 -7.73 16.26 10.15
N PHE A 134 -8.87 16.06 9.47
CA PHE A 134 -9.89 15.07 9.88
C PHE A 134 -9.38 13.62 9.88
N PHE A 135 -8.37 13.31 9.05
CA PHE A 135 -7.77 12.00 8.91
C PHE A 135 -6.43 11.87 9.67
N ALA A 136 -6.19 12.75 10.65
CA ALA A 136 -4.98 12.69 11.47
C ALA A 136 -4.75 11.30 12.10
N GLY A 137 -3.59 10.71 11.84
CA GLY A 137 -3.20 9.38 12.36
C GLY A 137 -3.79 8.18 11.61
N ASP A 138 -4.73 8.40 10.69
CA ASP A 138 -5.36 7.32 9.91
C ASP A 138 -4.36 6.68 8.93
N LEU A 139 -4.57 5.41 8.62
CA LEU A 139 -3.93 4.78 7.47
C LEU A 139 -4.66 5.19 6.20
N LEU A 140 -3.93 5.80 5.27
CA LEU A 140 -4.39 6.12 3.93
C LEU A 140 -4.07 4.95 2.99
N VAL A 141 -5.09 4.49 2.27
CA VAL A 141 -5.01 3.42 1.28
C VAL A 141 -5.43 3.97 -0.08
N GLY A 142 -4.46 4.11 -0.98
CA GLY A 142 -4.65 4.52 -2.36
C GLY A 142 -5.08 3.34 -3.23
N ASN A 143 -6.21 3.48 -3.91
CA ASN A 143 -6.69 2.52 -4.89
C ASN A 143 -6.01 2.79 -6.24
N PHE A 144 -5.32 1.80 -6.78
CA PHE A 144 -4.83 1.85 -8.14
C PHE A 144 -5.99 1.88 -9.15
N GLY A 145 -6.98 1.01 -8.95
CA GLY A 145 -8.03 0.78 -9.94
C GLY A 145 -9.02 1.92 -10.14
N ASP A 146 -9.25 2.78 -9.14
CA ASP A 146 -10.11 3.97 -9.30
C ASP A 146 -9.49 5.29 -8.88
N GLY A 147 -8.24 5.29 -8.43
CA GLY A 147 -7.49 6.50 -8.10
C GLY A 147 -7.91 7.20 -6.81
N LYS A 148 -8.82 6.62 -6.02
CA LYS A 148 -9.31 7.24 -4.78
C LYS A 148 -8.44 6.85 -3.59
N ILE A 149 -8.43 7.70 -2.57
CA ILE A 149 -7.69 7.44 -1.32
C ILE A 149 -8.70 7.27 -0.19
N ASN A 150 -8.68 6.11 0.45
CA ASN A 150 -9.54 5.75 1.57
C ASN A 150 -8.78 5.90 2.89
N ALA A 151 -9.45 6.34 3.96
CA ALA A 151 -8.85 6.50 5.27
C ALA A 151 -9.43 5.51 6.29
N PHE A 152 -8.56 4.91 7.09
CA PHE A 152 -8.90 3.92 8.11
C PHE A 152 -8.28 4.29 9.47
N ASP A 153 -9.12 4.40 10.49
CA ASP A 153 -8.72 4.64 11.87
C ASP A 153 -8.23 3.33 12.48
N LEU A 154 -6.90 3.19 12.58
CA LEU A 154 -6.23 1.99 13.06
C LEU A 154 -6.44 1.73 14.56
N ALA A 155 -6.81 2.75 15.33
CA ALA A 155 -7.01 2.66 16.78
C ALA A 155 -8.40 2.13 17.15
N LYS A 156 -9.35 2.18 16.21
CA LYS A 156 -10.71 1.66 16.40
C LYS A 156 -10.93 0.41 15.57
N ALA A 157 -11.54 -0.59 16.22
CA ALA A 157 -11.91 -1.83 15.58
C ALA A 157 -13.43 -1.89 15.33
N GLN A 158 -13.81 -2.50 14.21
CA GLN A 158 -15.19 -2.79 13.83
C GLN A 158 -15.32 -4.25 13.36
N GLY A 159 -16.53 -4.79 13.46
CA GLY A 159 -16.83 -6.14 12.97
C GLY A 159 -15.90 -7.19 13.58
N ARG A 160 -15.11 -7.86 12.73
CA ARG A 160 -14.17 -8.94 13.11
C ARG A 160 -12.80 -8.43 13.59
N GLY A 161 -12.67 -7.14 13.92
CA GLY A 161 -11.40 -6.54 14.35
C GLY A 161 -10.75 -5.64 13.30
N GLU A 162 -11.42 -5.39 12.17
CA GLU A 162 -10.94 -4.51 11.11
C GLU A 162 -10.94 -3.04 11.54
N ALA A 163 -10.10 -2.22 10.93
CA ALA A 163 -10.03 -0.80 11.23
C ALA A 163 -11.34 -0.09 10.84
N GLN A 164 -11.73 0.95 11.60
CA GLN A 164 -12.89 1.76 11.24
C GLN A 164 -12.61 2.55 9.95
N GLN A 165 -13.41 2.36 8.91
CA GLN A 165 -13.36 3.19 7.71
C GLN A 165 -13.88 4.60 8.03
N ARG A 166 -13.06 5.63 7.79
CA ARG A 166 -13.34 7.04 8.15
C ARG A 166 -13.84 7.88 6.98
N GLY A 167 -13.62 7.41 5.75
CA GLY A 167 -14.08 8.12 4.55
C GLY A 167 -13.09 7.98 3.40
N GLN A 168 -13.19 8.90 2.45
CA GLN A 168 -12.24 9.11 1.36
C GLN A 168 -11.70 10.54 1.43
N LEU A 169 -10.53 10.78 0.84
CA LEU A 169 -10.06 12.14 0.62
C LEU A 169 -10.93 12.82 -0.44
N HIS A 170 -11.25 14.08 -0.21
CA HIS A 170 -12.01 14.92 -1.14
C HIS A 170 -11.12 16.08 -1.60
N SER A 171 -11.33 16.51 -2.84
CA SER A 171 -10.76 17.74 -3.37
C SER A 171 -11.39 18.97 -2.69
N SER A 172 -10.76 20.13 -2.86
CA SER A 172 -11.27 21.40 -2.35
C SER A 172 -12.63 21.82 -2.95
N SER A 173 -13.02 21.24 -4.09
CA SER A 173 -14.37 21.42 -4.68
C SER A 173 -15.42 20.49 -4.07
N GLY A 174 -15.04 19.62 -3.13
CA GLY A 174 -15.93 18.71 -2.41
C GLY A 174 -16.17 17.36 -3.08
N ALA A 175 -15.74 17.14 -4.31
CA ALA A 175 -15.79 15.82 -4.96
C ALA A 175 -14.68 14.90 -4.43
N PRO A 176 -14.88 13.56 -4.37
CA PRO A 176 -13.82 12.62 -4.03
C PRO A 176 -12.58 12.84 -4.91
N LEU A 177 -11.41 12.90 -4.28
CA LEU A 177 -10.16 13.01 -5.01
C LEU A 177 -9.95 11.74 -5.84
N ARG A 178 -9.62 11.92 -7.12
CA ARG A 178 -9.32 10.83 -8.05
C ARG A 178 -8.06 11.17 -8.84
N ILE A 179 -7.10 10.26 -8.80
CA ILE A 179 -5.83 10.34 -9.54
C ILE A 179 -5.73 9.07 -10.38
N ASP A 180 -5.81 9.23 -11.70
CA ASP A 180 -5.77 8.07 -12.62
C ASP A 180 -4.45 7.31 -12.50
N GLY A 181 -4.53 5.98 -12.37
CA GLY A 181 -3.37 5.10 -12.14
C GLY A 181 -2.61 5.41 -10.85
N LEU A 182 -3.28 5.75 -9.75
CA LEU A 182 -2.61 6.07 -8.48
C LEU A 182 -1.76 4.91 -7.95
N TRP A 183 -0.47 5.15 -7.75
CA TRP A 183 0.48 4.20 -7.18
C TRP A 183 0.83 4.60 -5.74
N SER A 184 2.04 5.14 -5.53
CA SER A 184 2.61 5.33 -4.22
C SER A 184 2.05 6.54 -3.51
N LEU A 185 2.06 6.43 -2.18
CA LEU A 185 1.68 7.48 -1.25
C LEU A 185 2.81 7.60 -0.22
N GLN A 186 3.30 8.81 0.01
CA GLN A 186 4.37 9.04 1.00
C GLN A 186 4.25 10.45 1.58
N PHE A 187 4.23 10.56 2.90
CA PHE A 187 4.34 11.87 3.54
C PHE A 187 5.78 12.39 3.50
N GLY A 188 5.92 13.71 3.37
CA GLY A 188 7.21 14.38 3.45
C GLY A 188 7.92 14.14 4.80
N ASN A 189 9.24 14.22 4.79
CA ASN A 189 10.06 13.97 5.99
C ASN A 189 10.25 15.22 6.88
N GLY A 190 9.81 16.39 6.44
CA GLY A 190 9.95 17.67 7.13
C GLY A 190 11.35 18.29 7.03
N GLY A 191 12.19 17.84 6.09
CA GLY A 191 13.54 18.38 5.90
C GLY A 191 13.59 19.79 5.31
N SER A 192 12.50 20.25 4.69
CA SER A 192 12.29 21.62 4.21
C SER A 192 10.79 21.93 4.13
N ALA A 193 10.43 23.19 3.80
CA ALA A 193 9.04 23.58 3.56
C ALA A 193 8.39 22.78 2.41
N ASP A 194 9.16 22.49 1.35
CA ASP A 194 8.67 21.77 0.16
C ASP A 194 8.43 20.27 0.43
N VAL A 195 9.05 19.70 1.47
CA VAL A 195 8.83 18.32 1.93
C VAL A 195 8.25 18.29 3.35
N SER A 196 7.34 19.23 3.65
CA SER A 196 6.60 19.27 4.92
C SER A 196 6.00 17.90 5.27
N LYS A 197 5.91 17.61 6.57
CA LYS A 197 5.29 16.38 7.06
C LYS A 197 3.81 16.27 6.70
N ASP A 198 3.15 17.39 6.40
CA ASP A 198 1.74 17.45 5.99
C ASP A 198 1.53 17.33 4.48
N THR A 199 2.61 17.30 3.69
CA THR A 199 2.53 17.12 2.25
C THR A 199 2.50 15.62 1.94
N LEU A 200 1.41 15.16 1.35
CA LEU A 200 1.28 13.80 0.85
C LEU A 200 1.74 13.76 -0.61
N PHE A 201 2.89 13.16 -0.87
CA PHE A 201 3.38 12.91 -2.21
C PHE A 201 2.72 11.67 -2.79
N PHE A 202 2.51 11.69 -4.10
CA PHE A 202 2.04 10.53 -4.82
C PHE A 202 2.77 10.33 -6.15
N THR A 203 2.82 9.07 -6.58
CA THR A 203 3.12 8.71 -7.97
C THR A 203 1.87 8.14 -8.61
N ALA A 204 1.78 8.27 -9.93
CA ALA A 204 0.71 7.66 -10.70
C ALA A 204 1.17 7.32 -12.12
N GLY A 205 0.51 6.32 -12.70
CA GLY A 205 0.64 5.90 -14.09
C GLY A 205 -0.64 6.13 -14.91
N PRO A 206 -1.01 7.37 -15.27
CA PRO A 206 -2.25 7.64 -16.00
C PRO A 206 -2.27 7.02 -17.39
N GLY A 207 -3.49 6.80 -17.91
CA GLY A 207 -3.69 6.26 -19.25
C GLY A 207 -3.18 4.83 -19.40
N GLY A 208 -3.40 3.98 -18.40
CA GLY A 208 -2.89 2.61 -18.40
C GLY A 208 -1.37 2.55 -18.30
N GLU A 209 -0.78 3.40 -17.46
CA GLU A 209 0.66 3.44 -17.18
C GLU A 209 1.55 3.91 -18.35
N HIS A 210 0.97 4.40 -19.44
CA HIS A 210 1.71 5.00 -20.55
C HIS A 210 2.32 6.36 -20.23
N HIS A 211 1.95 6.97 -19.10
CA HIS A 211 2.48 8.24 -18.62
C HIS A 211 2.90 8.13 -17.16
N GLY A 212 3.79 9.04 -16.73
CA GLY A 212 4.18 9.17 -15.32
C GLY A 212 3.72 10.51 -14.76
N LEU A 213 3.11 10.48 -13.59
CA LEU A 213 2.74 11.66 -12.82
C LEU A 213 3.35 11.56 -11.42
N PHE A 214 4.03 12.62 -11.00
CA PHE A 214 4.45 12.84 -9.62
C PHE A 214 3.81 14.13 -9.13
N GLY A 215 3.20 14.11 -7.96
CA GLY A 215 2.49 15.26 -7.44
C GLY A 215 2.35 15.25 -5.93
N THR A 216 1.66 16.27 -5.43
CA THR A 216 1.40 16.46 -4.01
C THR A 216 -0.07 16.70 -3.74
N ILE A 217 -0.53 16.26 -2.58
CA ILE A 217 -1.81 16.55 -1.99
C ILE A 217 -1.53 17.28 -0.68
N VAL A 218 -2.08 18.48 -0.55
CA VAL A 218 -1.96 19.29 0.67
C VAL A 218 -3.36 19.49 1.28
N PRO A 219 -3.49 19.51 2.62
CA PRO A 219 -4.74 19.84 3.26
C PRO A 219 -5.25 21.21 2.80
N ALA A 220 -6.50 21.28 2.37
CA ALA A 220 -7.19 22.53 2.11
C ALA A 220 -8.20 22.81 3.24
N PRO A 221 -8.52 24.09 3.52
CA PRO A 221 -9.65 24.43 4.38
C PRO A 221 -10.93 23.76 3.87
N PRO A 222 -11.91 23.45 4.76
CA PRO A 222 -13.22 22.98 4.32
C PRO A 222 -13.85 23.95 3.31
N PRO A 223 -14.59 23.46 2.30
CA PRO A 223 -15.30 24.33 1.37
C PRO A 223 -16.19 25.30 2.15
N ALA A 224 -16.24 26.57 1.72
CA ALA A 224 -17.20 27.52 2.27
C ALA A 224 -18.62 26.97 2.03
N ARG A 225 -19.44 26.94 3.09
CA ARG A 225 -20.80 26.42 3.04
C ARG A 225 -21.74 27.34 2.27
#